data_AF-A0A8T3P226-F1
#
_entry.id   AF-A0A8T3P226-F1
#
_cell.length_a   1.000
_cell.length_b   1.000
_cell.length_c   1.000
_cell.angle_alpha   90.00
_cell.angle_beta   90.00
_cell.angle_gamma   90.00
#
_symmetry.space_group_name_H-M   'P 1'
#
loop_
_entity.id
_entity.type
_entity.pdbx_description
1 polymer ?
#
loop_
_entity_poly.entity_id
_entity_poly.type
_entity_poly.pdbx_seq_one_letter_code
_entity_poly.pdbx_strand_id
1 'polypeptide(L)' 'SLIGELRDALTPYRDGPCPLQVAYINGRAAATLALGDAWRIHPDDALLARLRGLEGIDRVDVVYA' A
#
# COMPACT_ATOMS: atom_id res chain seq x y z
N SER A 1 -3.74 -13.57 5.43
CA SER A 1 -2.65 -13.59 4.42
C SER A 1 -2.47 -12.16 3.98
N LEU A 2 -1.25 -11.63 4.12
CA LEU A 2 -0.94 -10.21 3.96
C LEU A 2 -1.51 -9.60 2.67
N ILE A 3 -1.45 -10.31 1.54
CA ILE A 3 -1.98 -9.82 0.26
C ILE A 3 -3.50 -9.59 0.31
N GLY A 4 -4.24 -10.45 1.00
CA GLY A 4 -5.68 -10.31 1.17
C GLY A 4 -6.02 -9.12 2.07
N GLU A 5 -5.34 -9.02 3.22
CA GLU A 5 -5.55 -7.93 4.19
C GLU A 5 -5.17 -6.57 3.60
N LEU A 6 -4.08 -6.50 2.83
CA LEU A 6 -3.68 -5.30 2.11
C LEU A 6 -4.75 -4.88 1.08
N ARG A 7 -5.25 -5.82 0.28
CA ARG A 7 -6.36 -5.55 -0.65
C ARG A 7 -7.58 -5.01 0.07
N ASP A 8 -7.98 -5.66 1.16
CA ASP A 8 -9.19 -5.30 1.90
C ASP A 8 -9.03 -3.95 2.63
N ALA A 9 -7.81 -3.61 3.02
CA ALA A 9 -7.47 -2.29 3.57
C ALA A 9 -7.54 -1.17 2.53
N LEU A 10 -7.08 -1.42 1.31
CA LEU A 10 -7.03 -0.44 0.23
C LEU A 10 -8.37 -0.27 -0.51
N THR A 11 -9.17 -1.33 -0.62
CA THR A 11 -10.44 -1.35 -1.37
C THR A 11 -11.37 -0.15 -1.11
N PRO A 12 -11.63 0.27 0.15
CA PRO A 12 -12.53 1.40 0.40
C PRO A 12 -11.96 2.77 0.02
N TYR A 13 -10.65 2.87 -0.24
CA TYR A 13 -9.98 4.13 -0.57
C TYR A 13 -9.60 4.23 -2.04
N ARG A 14 -10.04 3.30 -2.89
CA ARG A 14 -9.72 3.26 -4.33
C ARG A 14 -10.32 4.43 -5.11
N ASP A 15 -9.96 4.50 -6.39
CA ASP A 15 -10.41 5.49 -7.37
C ASP A 15 -9.95 6.92 -7.07
N GLY A 16 -8.83 7.04 -6.35
CA GLY A 16 -8.23 8.33 -6.04
C GLY A 16 -7.09 8.75 -6.96
N PRO A 17 -6.52 9.95 -6.73
CA PRO A 17 -5.49 10.51 -7.59
C PRO A 17 -4.08 9.97 -7.27
N CYS A 18 -3.86 9.31 -6.14
CA CYS A 18 -2.52 8.94 -5.70
C CYS A 18 -2.11 7.55 -6.20
N PRO A 19 -1.00 7.39 -6.95
CA PRO A 19 -0.49 6.08 -7.32
C PRO A 19 0.10 5.36 -6.11
N LEU A 20 0.03 4.02 -6.10
CA LEU A 20 0.55 3.20 -5.01
C LEU A 20 1.74 2.35 -5.47
N GLN A 21 2.77 2.30 -4.63
CA GLN A 21 3.95 1.47 -4.83
C GLN A 21 4.15 0.55 -3.62
N VAL A 22 4.54 -0.69 -3.88
CA VAL A 22 4.85 -1.69 -2.85
C VAL A 22 6.30 -2.11 -3.01
N ALA A 23 7.12 -1.77 -2.02
CA ALA A 23 8.46 -2.33 -1.90
C ALA A 23 8.34 -3.72 -1.23
N TYR A 24 8.64 -4.77 -1.99
CA TYR A 24 8.60 -6.14 -1.52
C TYR A 24 10.02 -6.70 -1.44
N ILE A 25 10.35 -7.28 -0.29
CA ILE A 25 11.64 -7.92 -0.02
C ILE A 25 11.38 -9.36 0.38
N ASN A 26 12.15 -10.28 -0.18
CA ASN A 26 12.21 -11.66 0.26
C ASN A 26 13.66 -12.10 0.43
N GLY A 27 13.87 -13.32 0.94
CA GLY A 27 15.21 -13.87 1.18
C GLY A 27 16.07 -14.09 -0.07
N ARG A 28 15.62 -13.70 -1.27
CA ARG A 28 16.35 -13.83 -2.53
C ARG A 28 16.48 -12.52 -3.31
N ALA A 29 15.55 -11.58 -3.15
CA ALA A 29 15.51 -10.33 -3.91
C ALA A 29 14.66 -9.25 -3.24
N ALA A 30 14.88 -8.01 -3.67
CA ALA A 30 14.03 -6.86 -3.39
C ALA A 30 13.53 -6.28 -4.72
N ALA A 31 12.25 -5.92 -4.76
CA ALA A 31 11.63 -5.29 -5.92
C ALA A 31 10.62 -4.23 -5.47
N THR A 32 10.50 -3.16 -6.26
CA THR A 32 9.41 -2.19 -6.10
C THR A 32 8.39 -2.42 -7.20
N LEU A 33 7.15 -2.68 -6.80
CA LEU A 33 6.03 -2.92 -7.68
C LEU A 33 5.14 -1.68 -7.68
N ALA A 34 5.04 -1.02 -8.82
CA ALA A 34 4.00 -0.01 -9.03
C ALA A 34 2.67 -0.74 -9.28
N LEU A 35 1.66 -0.43 -8.49
CA LEU A 35 0.32 -0.96 -8.74
C LEU A 35 -0.32 -0.18 -9.89
N GLY A 36 -1.04 -0.90 -10.76
CA GLY A 36 -1.72 -0.28 -11.90
C GLY A 36 -2.82 0.69 -11.48
N ASP A 37 -3.36 1.44 -12.43
CA ASP A 37 -4.29 2.55 -12.16
C ASP A 37 -5.56 2.16 -11.38
N ALA A 38 -5.97 0.90 -11.43
CA ALA A 38 -7.08 0.36 -10.63
C ALA A 38 -6.82 0.36 -9.11
N TRP A 39 -5.59 0.66 -8.68
CA TRP A 39 -5.15 0.70 -7.28
C TRP A 39 -4.74 2.09 -6.82
N ARG A 40 -5.08 3.13 -7.59
CA ARG A 40 -4.89 4.49 -7.11
C ARG A 40 -5.84 4.77 -5.95
N ILE A 41 -5.38 5.55 -4.99
CA ILE A 41 -6.09 5.77 -3.73
C ILE A 41 -6.26 7.24 -3.37
N HIS A 42 -7.21 7.51 -2.49
CA HIS A 42 -7.27 8.72 -1.68
C HIS A 42 -6.56 8.46 -0.35
N PRO A 43 -5.30 8.89 -0.19
CA PRO A 43 -4.59 8.69 1.07
C PRO A 43 -5.19 9.61 2.14
N ASP A 44 -5.57 9.03 3.27
CA ASP A 44 -5.93 9.75 4.49
C ASP A 44 -5.25 9.12 5.72
N ASP A 45 -5.33 9.81 6.85
CA ASP A 45 -4.69 9.35 8.08
C ASP A 45 -5.23 8.00 8.56
N ALA A 46 -6.52 7.71 8.31
CA ALA A 46 -7.16 6.46 8.70
C ALA A 46 -6.59 5.26 7.93
N LEU A 47 -6.40 5.40 6.62
CA LEU A 47 -5.74 4.41 5.78
C LEU A 47 -4.30 4.19 6.22
N LEU A 48 -3.53 5.26 6.45
CA LEU A 48 -2.13 5.15 6.88
C LEU A 48 -2.01 4.44 8.23
N ALA A 49 -2.87 4.77 9.18
CA ALA A 49 -2.92 4.09 10.48
C ALA A 49 -3.27 2.60 10.30
N ARG A 50 -4.24 2.27 9.44
CA ARG A 50 -4.62 0.88 9.15
C ARG A 50 -3.47 0.10 8.53
N LEU A 51 -2.78 0.65 7.54
CA LEU A 51 -1.65 -0.01 6.88
C LEU A 51 -0.49 -0.26 7.84
N ARG A 52 -0.17 0.70 8.72
CA ARG A 52 0.88 0.53 9.75
C ARG A 52 0.53 -0.53 10.80
N GLY A 53 -0.75 -0.86 10.97
CA GLY A 53 -1.22 -1.90 11.87
C GLY A 53 -1.24 -3.31 11.27
N LEU A 54 -0.98 -3.47 9.96
CA LEU A 54 -0.95 -4.78 9.32
C LEU A 54 0.36 -5.51 9.63
N GLU A 55 0.25 -6.75 10.09
CA GLU A 55 1.42 -7.60 10.33
C GLU A 55 2.15 -7.89 9.02
N GLY A 56 3.45 -7.60 8.97
CA GLY A 56 4.28 -7.76 7.78
C GLY A 56 4.42 -6.50 6.91
N ILE A 57 3.87 -5.36 7.33
CA ILE A 57 4.21 -4.05 6.78
C ILE A 57 5.20 -3.35 7.71
N ASP A 58 6.45 -3.24 7.27
CA ASP A 58 7.50 -2.59 8.08
C ASP A 58 7.47 -1.06 7.99
N ARG A 59 7.00 -0.51 6.86
CA ARG A 59 7.01 0.94 6.62
C ARG A 59 5.89 1.39 5.69
N VAL A 60 5.33 2.56 5.98
CA VAL A 60 4.32 3.25 5.16
C VAL A 60 4.67 4.73 5.08
N ASP A 61 5.05 5.16 3.88
CA ASP A 61 5.48 6.52 3.58
C ASP A 61 4.51 7.18 2.58
N VAL A 62 4.28 8.49 2.74
CA VAL A 62 3.60 9.34 1.76
C VAL A 62 4.63 10.31 1.21
N VAL A 63 4.82 10.30 -0.10
CA VAL A 63 5.79 11.16 -0.78
C VAL A 63 5.02 12.30 -1.44
N TYR A 64 5.34 13.54 -1.04
CA TYR A 64 4.86 14.76 -1.68
C TYR A 64 5.92 15.25 -2.68
N ALA A 65 5.48 15.75 -3.84
CA ALA A 65 6.34 16.37 -4.84
C ALA A 65 6.58 17.85 -4.53
#